data_AF-A0A920RXJ6-F1
#
_entry.id   AF-A0A920RXJ6-F1
#
_cell.length_a   1.000
_cell.length_b   1.000
_cell.length_c   1.000
_cell.angle_alpha   90.00
_cell.angle_beta   90.00
_cell.angle_gamma   90.00
#
_symmetry.space_group_name_H-M   'P 1'
#
loop_
_entity.id
_entity.type
_entity.pdbx_description
1 polymer ?
#
loop_
_entity_poly.entity_id
_entity_poly.type
_entity_poly.pdbx_seq_one_letter_code
_entity_poly.pdbx_strand_id
1 'polypeptide(L)'
;MPNKAKAGGISRKIIGQDREQILDSMSNLGVPKEAGLIIRTAGVGRSDIELEWDLKHLLSIWNSIKKIAVNTEAPALIFKENNLIVRAMRDHLNDEINEIIVDDENTYKDAKKYLKQVTPNNLKKLSYFKETTPLFTRFQIEHQIESAYSNKVTLPSGGSVVIDYTEALVAIDINSGKSTKQSDIESTALATNLEAVEEVTRQCRLRDLGGF
;
A
#
# COMPACT_ATOMS: atom_id res chain seq x y z
N MET A 1 -1.09 -4.64 19.01
CA MET A 1 0.07 -4.40 19.89
C MET A 1 -0.04 -5.31 21.12
N PRO A 2 0.57 -6.51 21.07
CA PRO A 2 0.31 -7.54 22.08
C PRO A 2 0.91 -7.27 23.47
N ASN A 3 1.87 -6.34 23.59
CA ASN A 3 2.60 -6.06 24.84
C ASN A 3 2.29 -4.69 25.46
N LYS A 4 1.23 -4.01 25.00
CA LYS A 4 0.86 -2.67 25.46
C LYS A 4 -0.65 -2.51 25.54
N ALA A 5 -1.25 -2.90 26.65
CA ALA A 5 -2.69 -2.81 26.92
C ALA A 5 -3.29 -1.41 26.67
N LYS A 6 -2.55 -0.35 27.04
CA LYS A 6 -3.02 1.04 26.92
C LYS A 6 -2.82 1.65 25.52
N ALA A 7 -2.20 0.94 24.59
CA ALA A 7 -1.93 1.43 23.24
C ALA A 7 -3.02 0.95 22.27
N GLY A 8 -4.18 1.59 22.29
CA GLY A 8 -5.30 1.28 21.39
C GLY A 8 -6.01 2.52 20.86
N GLY A 9 -6.80 2.36 19.80
CA GLY A 9 -7.62 3.43 19.25
C GLY A 9 -7.99 3.26 17.78
N ILE A 10 -8.41 4.36 17.17
CA ILE A 10 -8.84 4.41 15.76
C ILE A 10 -7.94 5.42 15.03
N SER A 11 -7.56 5.09 13.80
CA SER A 11 -6.82 5.99 12.90
C SER A 11 -7.41 7.40 12.90
N ARG A 12 -6.56 8.42 12.99
CA ARG A 12 -6.98 9.84 12.99
C ARG A 12 -7.65 10.27 11.69
N LYS A 13 -7.45 9.52 10.59
CA LYS A 13 -8.10 9.78 9.30
C LYS A 13 -9.59 9.40 9.28
N ILE A 14 -10.07 8.68 10.29
CA ILE A 14 -11.47 8.26 10.42
C ILE A 14 -12.20 9.26 11.32
N ILE A 15 -13.20 9.92 10.75
CA ILE A 15 -13.99 11.01 11.36
C ILE A 15 -15.49 10.80 11.13
N GLY A 16 -16.33 11.50 11.88
CA GLY A 16 -17.78 11.46 11.69
C GLY A 16 -18.42 10.12 12.08
N GLN A 17 -19.48 9.74 11.38
CA GLN A 17 -20.29 8.54 11.67
C GLN A 17 -19.49 7.24 11.59
N ASP A 18 -18.54 7.13 10.66
CA ASP A 18 -17.67 5.97 10.52
C ASP A 18 -16.86 5.69 11.80
N ARG A 19 -16.51 6.76 12.54
CA ARG A 19 -15.76 6.62 13.79
C ARG A 19 -16.60 5.99 14.88
N GLU A 20 -17.87 6.38 15.01
CA GLU A 20 -18.79 5.83 16.00
C GLU A 20 -19.06 4.35 15.73
N GLN A 21 -19.35 4.00 14.48
CA GLN A 21 -19.55 2.61 14.07
C GLN A 21 -18.33 1.73 14.38
N ILE A 22 -17.13 2.23 14.10
CA ILE A 22 -15.90 1.47 14.36
C ILE A 22 -15.60 1.37 15.86
N LEU A 23 -15.97 2.37 16.67
CA LEU A 23 -15.86 2.28 18.13
C LEU A 23 -16.74 1.16 18.67
N ASP A 24 -17.98 1.07 18.19
CA ASP A 24 -18.92 0.02 18.58
C ASP A 24 -18.40 -1.36 18.15
N SER A 25 -17.98 -1.51 16.89
CA SER A 25 -17.33 -2.74 16.40
C SER A 25 -16.11 -3.11 17.23
N MET A 26 -15.27 -2.14 17.60
CA MET A 26 -14.06 -2.37 18.41
C MET A 26 -14.40 -2.92 19.80
N SER A 27 -15.52 -2.49 20.38
CA SER A 27 -15.99 -3.00 21.69
C SER A 27 -16.44 -4.46 21.63
N ASN A 28 -16.86 -4.94 20.45
CA ASN A 28 -17.28 -6.32 20.21
C ASN A 28 -16.09 -7.28 19.95
N LEU A 29 -14.89 -6.75 19.69
CA LEU A 29 -13.71 -7.56 19.38
C LEU A 29 -13.09 -8.19 20.64
N GLY A 30 -12.68 -9.45 20.53
CA GLY A 30 -12.09 -10.23 21.62
C GLY A 30 -10.63 -9.88 21.92
N VAL A 31 -10.30 -8.59 22.10
CA VAL A 31 -8.91 -8.14 22.35
C VAL A 31 -8.43 -8.59 23.73
N PRO A 32 -7.30 -9.32 23.85
CA PRO A 32 -6.74 -9.72 25.14
C PRO A 32 -6.40 -8.50 26.01
N LYS A 33 -6.62 -8.59 27.33
CA LYS A 33 -6.41 -7.47 28.29
C LYS A 33 -5.01 -6.87 28.26
N GLU A 34 -4.00 -7.65 27.90
CA GLU A 34 -2.59 -7.23 27.83
C GLU A 34 -2.24 -6.56 26.49
N ALA A 35 -3.12 -6.69 25.50
CA ALA A 35 -2.94 -6.21 24.15
C ALA A 35 -3.75 -4.95 23.89
N GLY A 36 -3.14 -4.01 23.15
CA GLY A 36 -3.84 -2.89 22.54
C GLY A 36 -4.10 -3.15 21.06
N LEU A 37 -5.20 -2.60 20.52
CA LEU A 37 -5.58 -2.72 19.10
C LEU A 37 -5.76 -1.32 18.49
N ILE A 38 -5.25 -1.12 17.27
CA ILE A 38 -5.54 0.08 16.49
C ILE A 38 -6.23 -0.32 15.19
N ILE A 39 -7.42 0.23 14.95
CA ILE A 39 -8.12 0.06 13.67
C ILE A 39 -7.60 1.09 12.67
N ARG A 40 -7.10 0.60 11.52
CA ARG A 40 -6.54 1.43 10.44
C ARG A 40 -7.67 1.90 9.50
N THR A 41 -7.37 2.89 8.66
CA THR A 41 -8.32 3.44 7.67
C THR A 41 -8.93 2.37 6.75
N ALA A 42 -8.17 1.32 6.41
CA ALA A 42 -8.67 0.19 5.62
C ALA A 42 -9.72 -0.69 6.34
N GLY A 43 -9.90 -0.52 7.66
CA GLY A 43 -10.92 -1.21 8.44
C GLY A 43 -12.30 -0.54 8.40
N VAL A 44 -12.43 0.64 7.80
CA VAL A 44 -13.72 1.33 7.64
C VAL A 44 -14.62 0.50 6.72
N GLY A 45 -15.88 0.30 7.12
CA GLY A 45 -16.87 -0.47 6.36
C GLY A 45 -16.70 -1.99 6.42
N ARG A 46 -15.72 -2.51 7.19
CA ARG A 46 -15.56 -3.95 7.43
C ARG A 46 -16.49 -4.42 8.53
N SER A 47 -16.97 -5.65 8.37
CA SER A 47 -17.83 -6.28 9.38
C SER A 47 -17.05 -6.70 10.62
N ASP A 48 -17.73 -6.78 11.77
CA ASP A 48 -17.15 -7.28 13.03
C ASP A 48 -16.48 -8.65 12.86
N ILE A 49 -17.06 -9.52 12.00
CA ILE A 49 -16.52 -10.85 11.71
C ILE A 49 -15.16 -10.75 11.00
N GLU A 50 -15.03 -9.87 10.02
CA GLU A 50 -13.76 -9.67 9.30
C GLU A 50 -12.68 -9.09 10.21
N LEU A 51 -13.04 -8.13 11.06
CA LEU A 51 -12.13 -7.55 12.04
C LEU A 51 -11.67 -8.58 13.09
N GLU A 52 -12.57 -9.45 13.54
CA GLU A 52 -12.27 -10.54 14.47
C GLU A 52 -11.36 -11.60 13.84
N TRP A 53 -11.55 -11.92 12.55
CA TRP A 53 -10.65 -12.81 11.81
C TRP A 53 -9.25 -12.23 11.68
N ASP A 54 -9.12 -10.94 11.35
CA ASP A 54 -7.82 -10.26 11.28
C ASP A 54 -7.15 -10.23 12.66
N LEU A 55 -7.89 -9.91 13.72
CA LEU A 55 -7.39 -9.97 15.10
C LEU A 55 -6.86 -11.37 15.45
N LYS A 56 -7.62 -12.43 15.16
CA LYS A 56 -7.20 -13.82 15.39
C LYS A 56 -5.95 -14.18 14.60
N HIS A 57 -5.82 -13.71 13.37
CA HIS A 57 -4.62 -13.91 12.57
C HIS A 57 -3.39 -13.26 13.22
N LEU A 58 -3.50 -11.99 13.64
CA LEU A 58 -2.43 -11.29 14.35
C LEU A 58 -2.05 -11.95 15.68
N LEU A 59 -3.03 -12.45 16.44
CA LEU A 59 -2.80 -13.19 17.68
C LEU A 59 -2.12 -14.55 17.42
N SER A 60 -2.45 -15.23 16.33
CA SER A 60 -1.80 -16.48 15.91
C SER A 60 -0.32 -16.26 15.57
N ILE A 61 0.00 -15.17 14.85
CA ILE A 61 1.37 -14.74 14.60
C ILE A 61 2.08 -14.48 15.93
N TRP A 62 1.47 -13.71 16.82
CA TRP A 62 2.04 -13.40 18.14
C TRP A 62 2.33 -14.65 18.97
N ASN A 63 1.41 -15.61 19.00
CA ASN A 63 1.60 -16.88 19.71
C ASN A 63 2.73 -17.71 19.10
N SER A 64 2.87 -17.70 17.77
CA SER A 64 3.99 -18.35 17.08
C SER A 64 5.32 -17.70 17.44
N ILE A 65 5.38 -16.36 17.47
CA ILE A 65 6.55 -15.59 17.90
C ILE A 65 6.97 -15.97 19.32
N LYS A 66 6.02 -15.96 20.28
CA LYS A 66 6.30 -16.36 21.67
C LYS A 66 6.85 -17.78 21.75
N LYS A 67 6.24 -18.73 21.02
CA LYS A 67 6.66 -20.13 21.02
C LYS A 67 8.08 -20.30 20.49
N ILE A 68 8.43 -19.62 19.40
CA ILE A 68 9.78 -19.70 18.82
C ILE A 68 10.78 -19.01 19.77
N ALA A 69 10.43 -17.84 20.31
CA ALA A 69 11.31 -17.08 21.21
C ALA A 69 11.72 -17.87 22.47
N VAL A 70 10.81 -18.65 23.07
CA VAL A 70 11.12 -19.45 24.27
C VAL A 70 11.99 -20.67 23.94
N ASN A 71 11.90 -21.21 22.72
CA ASN A 71 12.58 -22.45 22.34
C ASN A 71 13.88 -22.22 21.56
N THR A 72 14.31 -20.97 21.38
CA THR A 72 15.48 -20.63 20.56
C THR A 72 16.53 -19.92 21.40
N GLU A 73 17.78 -20.40 21.34
CA GLU A 73 18.90 -19.70 21.97
C GLU A 73 19.26 -18.43 21.20
N ALA A 74 19.54 -17.35 21.93
CA ALA A 74 19.88 -16.06 21.34
C ALA A 74 21.36 -16.02 20.89
N PRO A 75 21.70 -15.24 19.82
CA PRO A 75 20.81 -14.45 18.96
C PRO A 75 20.21 -15.27 17.82
N ALA A 76 18.91 -15.13 17.56
CA ALA A 76 18.22 -15.81 16.47
C ALA A 76 17.09 -14.98 15.85
N LEU A 77 16.82 -15.21 14.57
CA LEU A 77 15.69 -14.63 13.85
C LEU A 77 14.39 -15.34 14.25
N ILE A 78 13.53 -14.65 15.01
CA ILE A 78 12.25 -15.20 15.51
C ILE A 78 11.09 -14.96 14.52
N PHE A 79 11.12 -13.84 13.80
CA PHE A 79 10.08 -13.45 12.86
C PHE A 79 10.68 -12.59 11.75
N LYS A 80 10.29 -12.86 10.51
CA LYS A 80 10.75 -12.12 9.32
C LYS A 80 9.54 -11.51 8.60
N GLU A 81 9.41 -10.19 8.65
CA GLU A 81 8.32 -9.46 7.99
C GLU A 81 8.69 -9.06 6.54
N ASN A 82 9.05 -10.05 5.73
CA ASN A 82 9.59 -9.77 4.38
C ASN A 82 8.78 -10.37 3.24
N ASN A 83 7.54 -10.79 3.47
CA ASN A 83 6.72 -11.16 2.33
C ASN A 83 6.13 -9.89 1.71
N LEU A 84 6.80 -9.39 0.65
CA LEU A 84 6.39 -8.20 -0.10
C LEU A 84 4.94 -8.33 -0.58
N ILE A 85 4.51 -9.51 -1.04
CA ILE A 85 3.14 -9.71 -1.51
C ILE A 85 2.13 -9.59 -0.36
N VAL A 86 2.47 -10.10 0.82
CA VAL A 86 1.64 -9.93 2.02
C VAL A 86 1.53 -8.45 2.41
N ARG A 87 2.65 -7.71 2.37
CA ARG A 87 2.65 -6.26 2.64
C ARG A 87 1.80 -5.50 1.64
N ALA A 88 2.01 -5.76 0.35
CA ALA A 88 1.26 -5.13 -0.73
C ALA A 88 -0.25 -5.41 -0.61
N MET A 89 -0.65 -6.65 -0.33
CA MET A 89 -2.05 -6.99 -0.07
C MET A 89 -2.59 -6.30 1.17
N ARG A 90 -1.86 -6.31 2.29
CA ARG A 90 -2.30 -5.65 3.53
C ARG A 90 -2.52 -4.14 3.34
N ASP A 91 -1.63 -3.49 2.59
CA ASP A 91 -1.60 -2.03 2.49
C ASP A 91 -2.42 -1.49 1.31
N HIS A 92 -2.63 -2.27 0.25
CA HIS A 92 -3.32 -1.82 -0.97
C HIS A 92 -4.59 -2.60 -1.33
N LEU A 93 -4.83 -3.80 -0.78
CA LEU A 93 -6.03 -4.58 -1.15
C LEU A 93 -7.29 -3.91 -0.59
N ASN A 94 -8.08 -3.34 -1.48
CA ASN A 94 -9.40 -2.78 -1.21
C ASN A 94 -10.47 -3.48 -2.07
N ASP A 95 -11.73 -3.09 -1.88
CA ASP A 95 -12.84 -3.73 -2.61
C ASP A 95 -12.88 -3.34 -4.10
N GLU A 96 -12.27 -2.21 -4.47
CA GLU A 96 -12.16 -1.70 -5.85
C GLU A 96 -11.19 -2.51 -6.72
N ILE A 97 -10.24 -3.23 -6.11
CA ILE A 97 -9.34 -4.14 -6.84
C ILE A 97 -10.13 -5.35 -7.31
N ASN A 98 -10.16 -5.57 -8.63
CA ASN A 98 -10.88 -6.68 -9.24
C ASN A 98 -10.06 -7.96 -9.32
N GLU A 99 -8.76 -7.84 -9.59
CA GLU A 99 -7.88 -8.98 -9.85
C GLU A 99 -6.49 -8.74 -9.26
N ILE A 100 -5.89 -9.81 -8.74
CA ILE A 100 -4.51 -9.88 -8.27
C ILE A 100 -3.81 -10.92 -9.13
N ILE A 101 -2.89 -10.47 -9.96
CA ILE A 101 -2.21 -11.31 -10.94
C ILE A 101 -0.78 -11.54 -10.46
N VAL A 102 -0.36 -12.81 -10.38
CA VAL A 102 0.98 -13.21 -9.96
C VAL A 102 1.57 -14.18 -10.98
N ASP A 103 2.78 -13.91 -11.45
CA ASP A 103 3.50 -14.73 -12.44
C ASP A 103 4.54 -15.69 -11.83
N ASP A 104 4.89 -15.54 -10.55
CA ASP A 104 5.75 -16.46 -9.81
C ASP A 104 4.96 -17.46 -8.93
N GLU A 105 5.30 -18.74 -9.04
CA GLU A 105 4.56 -19.82 -8.37
C GLU A 105 4.67 -19.75 -6.84
N ASN A 106 5.85 -19.42 -6.31
CA ASN A 106 6.06 -19.33 -4.86
C ASN A 106 5.28 -18.15 -4.28
N THR A 107 5.35 -17.00 -4.95
CA THR A 107 4.60 -15.79 -4.59
C THR A 107 3.10 -16.02 -4.66
N TYR A 108 2.61 -16.76 -5.66
CA TYR A 108 1.19 -17.12 -5.76
C TYR A 108 0.74 -18.03 -4.60
N LYS A 109 1.56 -19.01 -4.20
CA LYS A 109 1.26 -19.88 -3.05
C LYS A 109 1.19 -19.07 -1.76
N ASP A 110 2.12 -18.15 -1.56
CA ASP A 110 2.15 -17.26 -0.40
C ASP A 110 0.95 -16.31 -0.36
N ALA A 111 0.63 -15.66 -1.48
CA ALA A 111 -0.56 -14.84 -1.67
C ALA A 111 -1.83 -15.62 -1.33
N LYS A 112 -1.98 -16.84 -1.87
CA LYS A 112 -3.12 -17.71 -1.63
C LYS A 112 -3.24 -18.10 -0.16
N LYS A 113 -2.12 -18.41 0.50
CA LYS A 113 -2.09 -18.73 1.93
C LYS A 113 -2.55 -17.55 2.76
N TYR A 114 -2.08 -16.34 2.46
CA TYR A 114 -2.47 -15.12 3.14
C TYR A 114 -3.96 -14.81 2.97
N LEU A 115 -4.47 -14.81 1.73
CA LEU A 115 -5.89 -14.54 1.47
C LEU A 115 -6.81 -15.57 2.13
N LYS A 116 -6.43 -16.85 2.19
CA LYS A 116 -7.20 -17.86 2.94
C LYS A 116 -7.30 -17.58 4.43
N GLN A 117 -6.31 -16.91 5.00
CA GLN A 117 -6.23 -16.66 6.44
C GLN A 117 -6.91 -15.35 6.83
N VAL A 118 -6.77 -14.30 6.02
CA VAL A 118 -7.20 -12.94 6.36
C VAL A 118 -8.47 -12.53 5.63
N THR A 119 -8.61 -12.85 4.34
CA THR A 119 -9.75 -12.38 3.53
C THR A 119 -10.17 -13.43 2.49
N PRO A 120 -10.84 -14.52 2.92
CA PRO A 120 -11.19 -15.63 2.03
C PRO A 120 -12.04 -15.21 0.81
N ASN A 121 -12.85 -14.16 0.97
CA ASN A 121 -13.69 -13.61 -0.11
C ASN A 121 -12.86 -13.10 -1.30
N ASN A 122 -11.68 -12.55 -1.04
CA ASN A 122 -10.77 -12.03 -2.06
C ASN A 122 -9.96 -13.12 -2.77
N LEU A 123 -10.06 -14.38 -2.34
CA LEU A 123 -9.34 -15.49 -2.98
C LEU A 123 -9.75 -15.68 -4.45
N LYS A 124 -10.99 -15.37 -4.79
CA LYS A 124 -11.49 -15.41 -6.18
C LYS A 124 -10.81 -14.38 -7.10
N LYS A 125 -10.27 -13.30 -6.53
CA LYS A 125 -9.55 -12.25 -7.25
C LYS A 125 -8.12 -12.68 -7.60
N LEU A 126 -7.57 -13.72 -6.97
CA LEU A 126 -6.18 -14.14 -7.17
C LEU A 126 -6.05 -15.10 -8.38
N SER A 127 -5.35 -14.65 -9.41
CA SER A 127 -5.06 -15.42 -10.62
C SER A 127 -3.55 -15.66 -10.80
N TYR A 128 -3.21 -16.82 -11.37
CA TYR A 128 -1.83 -17.16 -11.70
C TYR A 128 -1.59 -16.95 -13.18
N PHE A 129 -0.62 -16.11 -13.49
CA PHE A 129 -0.27 -15.74 -14.86
C PHE A 129 0.67 -16.79 -15.46
N LYS A 130 0.29 -17.35 -16.61
CA LYS A 130 0.99 -18.46 -17.27
C LYS A 130 1.44 -18.14 -18.70
N GLU A 131 1.15 -16.94 -19.20
CA GLU A 131 1.52 -16.58 -20.56
C GLU A 131 3.04 -16.43 -20.68
N THR A 132 3.57 -16.61 -21.88
CA THR A 132 4.99 -16.45 -22.16
C THR A 132 5.42 -14.99 -22.23
N THR A 133 4.50 -14.09 -22.60
CA THR A 133 4.73 -12.64 -22.59
C THR A 133 4.85 -12.16 -21.15
N PRO A 134 5.89 -11.37 -20.78
CA PRO A 134 6.01 -10.85 -19.42
C PRO A 134 4.78 -10.10 -18.96
N LEU A 135 4.41 -10.27 -17.69
CA LEU A 135 3.18 -9.75 -17.11
C LEU A 135 3.01 -8.25 -17.37
N PHE A 136 4.02 -7.44 -17.08
CA PHE A 136 3.95 -5.98 -17.23
C PHE A 136 3.91 -5.52 -18.69
N THR A 137 4.54 -6.25 -19.60
CA THR A 137 4.41 -6.03 -21.04
C THR A 137 2.98 -6.32 -21.52
N ARG A 138 2.37 -7.42 -21.04
CA ARG A 138 1.00 -7.79 -21.39
C ARG A 138 -0.03 -6.73 -21.01
N PHE A 139 0.21 -6.02 -19.91
CA PHE A 139 -0.62 -4.90 -19.42
C PHE A 139 -0.13 -3.51 -19.85
N GLN A 140 0.92 -3.43 -20.67
CA GLN A 140 1.48 -2.17 -21.20
C GLN A 140 1.89 -1.15 -20.12
N ILE A 141 2.34 -1.63 -18.96
CA ILE A 141 2.78 -0.78 -17.84
C ILE A 141 4.29 -0.62 -17.75
N GLU A 142 5.06 -1.39 -18.53
CA GLU A 142 6.54 -1.37 -18.52
C GLU A 142 7.12 0.04 -18.68
N HIS A 143 6.67 0.78 -19.70
CA HIS A 143 7.12 2.15 -19.96
C HIS A 143 6.80 3.09 -18.78
N GLN A 144 5.71 2.85 -18.05
CA GLN A 144 5.38 3.66 -16.88
C GLN A 144 6.33 3.36 -15.72
N ILE A 145 6.80 2.12 -15.58
CA ILE A 145 7.80 1.73 -14.59
C ILE A 145 9.16 2.32 -14.98
N GLU A 146 9.56 2.24 -16.24
CA GLU A 146 10.79 2.88 -16.76
C GLU A 146 10.80 4.39 -16.51
N SER A 147 9.64 5.06 -16.63
CA SER A 147 9.51 6.49 -16.33
C SER A 147 9.89 6.86 -14.90
N ALA A 148 9.76 5.92 -13.94
CA ALA A 148 10.16 6.12 -12.55
C ALA A 148 11.69 6.11 -12.36
N TYR A 149 12.44 5.56 -13.30
CA TYR A 149 13.92 5.58 -13.28
C TYR A 149 14.50 6.77 -14.05
N SER A 150 13.74 7.38 -14.95
CA SER A 150 14.16 8.59 -15.64
C SER A 150 14.23 9.77 -14.67
N ASN A 151 15.20 10.67 -14.83
CA ASN A 151 15.19 11.95 -14.10
C ASN A 151 14.17 12.95 -14.67
N LYS A 152 13.77 12.78 -15.93
CA LYS A 152 12.84 13.66 -16.64
C LYS A 152 11.60 12.89 -17.09
N VAL A 153 10.43 13.44 -16.80
CA VAL A 153 9.13 12.87 -17.18
C VAL A 153 8.36 13.87 -18.03
N THR A 154 7.87 13.44 -19.18
CA THR A 154 7.12 14.29 -20.12
C THR A 154 5.65 14.37 -19.70
N LEU A 155 5.09 15.58 -19.70
CA LEU A 155 3.68 15.84 -19.42
C LEU A 155 2.81 15.70 -20.69
N PRO A 156 1.50 15.41 -20.56
CA PRO A 156 0.60 15.21 -21.70
C PRO A 156 0.58 16.37 -22.71
N SER A 157 0.74 17.61 -22.26
CA SER A 157 0.76 18.79 -23.13
C SER A 157 2.15 19.21 -23.61
N GLY A 158 3.17 18.36 -23.44
CA GLY A 158 4.52 18.58 -23.96
C GLY A 158 5.47 19.35 -23.02
N GLY A 159 5.00 19.68 -21.81
CA GLY A 159 5.87 20.09 -20.71
C GLY A 159 6.66 18.91 -20.14
N SER A 160 7.43 19.13 -19.08
CA SER A 160 8.15 18.07 -18.38
C SER A 160 8.44 18.41 -16.93
N VAL A 161 8.46 17.39 -16.10
CA VAL A 161 8.91 17.44 -14.71
C VAL A 161 10.31 16.83 -14.63
N VAL A 162 11.23 17.52 -13.96
CA VAL A 162 12.59 17.03 -13.67
C VAL A 162 12.71 16.80 -12.16
N ILE A 163 13.19 15.62 -11.77
CA ILE A 163 13.29 15.20 -10.36
C ILE A 163 14.75 14.92 -10.05
N ASP A 164 15.34 15.73 -9.17
CA ASP A 164 16.73 15.65 -8.76
C ASP A 164 16.86 15.35 -7.27
N TYR A 165 17.75 14.41 -6.93
CA TYR A 165 18.02 14.00 -5.56
C TYR A 165 19.23 14.77 -5.01
N THR A 166 19.08 15.33 -3.82
CA THR A 166 20.18 15.94 -3.08
C THR A 166 20.40 15.21 -1.74
N GLU A 167 21.30 15.69 -0.90
CA GLU A 167 21.61 15.06 0.40
C GLU A 167 20.42 15.04 1.35
N ALA A 168 19.62 16.10 1.38
CA ALA A 168 18.57 16.29 2.39
C ALA A 168 17.17 16.53 1.82
N LEU A 169 17.06 16.78 0.51
CA LEU A 169 15.79 17.08 -0.15
C LEU A 169 15.73 16.55 -1.58
N VAL A 170 14.51 16.42 -2.10
CA VAL A 170 14.26 16.15 -3.52
C VAL A 170 13.76 17.44 -4.19
N ALA A 171 14.49 17.90 -5.20
CA ALA A 171 14.11 19.08 -5.97
C ALA A 171 13.28 18.65 -7.19
N ILE A 172 12.18 19.36 -7.43
CA ILE A 172 11.30 19.11 -8.58
C ILE A 172 11.17 20.41 -9.37
N ASP A 173 11.60 20.38 -10.62
CA ASP A 173 11.49 21.49 -11.57
C ASP A 173 10.44 21.20 -12.64
N ILE A 174 9.65 22.23 -13.00
CA ILE A 174 8.54 22.12 -13.95
C ILE A 174 8.84 23.01 -15.16
N ASN A 175 8.93 22.38 -16.33
CA ASN A 175 9.20 23.04 -17.59
C ASN A 175 7.96 22.98 -18.49
N SER A 176 7.45 24.12 -18.94
CA SER A 176 6.34 24.18 -19.92
C SER A 176 6.73 23.74 -21.32
N GLY A 177 8.05 23.70 -21.63
CA GLY A 177 8.56 23.18 -22.88
C GLY A 177 7.95 23.85 -24.11
N LYS A 178 7.45 23.06 -25.06
CA LYS A 178 6.71 23.54 -26.25
C LYS A 178 5.19 23.53 -26.06
N SER A 179 4.69 23.58 -24.83
CA SER A 179 3.24 23.62 -24.61
C SER A 179 2.67 24.95 -25.09
N THR A 180 2.11 24.97 -26.31
CA THR A 180 1.52 26.17 -26.93
C THR A 180 0.02 26.00 -27.18
N LYS A 181 -0.66 25.20 -26.34
CA LYS A 181 -2.10 24.93 -26.49
C LYS A 181 -2.99 26.09 -26.06
N GLN A 182 -2.49 26.99 -25.23
CA GLN A 182 -3.22 28.12 -24.68
C GLN A 182 -2.76 29.42 -25.38
N SER A 183 -3.69 30.35 -25.62
CA SER A 183 -3.38 31.63 -26.26
C SER A 183 -2.57 32.57 -25.37
N ASP A 184 -2.58 32.32 -24.06
CA ASP A 184 -1.98 33.16 -23.04
C ASP A 184 -0.95 32.38 -22.20
N ILE A 185 0.11 33.08 -21.80
CA ILE A 185 1.27 32.53 -21.07
C ILE A 185 0.83 32.13 -19.66
N GLU A 186 0.02 32.94 -18.97
CA GLU A 186 -0.45 32.61 -17.62
C GLU A 186 -1.32 31.35 -17.64
N SER A 187 -2.20 31.25 -18.65
CA SER A 187 -3.04 30.08 -18.85
C SER A 187 -2.23 28.82 -19.19
N THR A 188 -1.15 28.95 -19.97
CA THR A 188 -0.20 27.86 -20.24
C THR A 188 0.52 27.40 -18.96
N ALA A 189 1.00 28.34 -18.16
CA ALA A 189 1.70 28.05 -16.91
C ALA A 189 0.77 27.35 -15.90
N LEU A 190 -0.46 27.84 -15.75
CA LEU A 190 -1.46 27.21 -14.89
C LEU A 190 -1.77 25.79 -15.34
N ALA A 191 -2.04 25.57 -16.63
CA ALA A 191 -2.33 24.24 -17.16
C ALA A 191 -1.15 23.27 -16.96
N THR A 192 0.08 23.73 -17.23
CA THR A 192 1.29 22.92 -17.03
C THR A 192 1.47 22.54 -15.56
N ASN A 193 1.23 23.46 -14.63
CA ASN A 193 1.34 23.18 -13.19
C ASN A 193 0.29 22.18 -12.71
N LEU A 194 -0.94 22.24 -13.23
CA LEU A 194 -1.97 21.26 -12.89
C LEU A 194 -1.60 19.85 -13.38
N GLU A 195 -1.13 19.72 -14.63
CA GLU A 195 -0.61 18.46 -15.16
C GLU A 195 0.59 17.96 -14.34
N ALA A 196 1.49 18.86 -13.95
CA ALA A 196 2.66 18.54 -13.15
C ALA A 196 2.29 18.01 -11.76
N VAL A 197 1.27 18.56 -11.10
CA VAL A 197 0.82 18.10 -9.77
C VAL A 197 0.37 16.64 -9.81
N GLU A 198 -0.41 16.25 -10.83
CA GLU A 198 -0.85 14.87 -10.99
C GLU A 198 0.34 13.93 -11.19
N GLU A 199 1.28 14.31 -12.06
CA GLU A 199 2.45 13.48 -12.39
C GLU A 199 3.44 13.40 -11.22
N VAL A 200 3.73 14.50 -10.54
CA VAL A 200 4.57 14.52 -9.33
C VAL A 200 3.98 13.60 -8.27
N THR A 201 2.68 13.69 -8.03
CA THR A 201 1.98 12.84 -7.05
C THR A 201 2.08 11.36 -7.42
N ARG A 202 2.02 11.03 -8.71
CA ARG A 202 2.23 9.66 -9.22
C ARG A 202 3.68 9.20 -9.02
N GLN A 203 4.65 10.04 -9.41
CA GLN A 203 6.09 9.74 -9.30
C GLN A 203 6.56 9.57 -7.86
N CYS A 204 6.05 10.38 -6.92
CA CYS A 204 6.34 10.21 -5.50
C CYS A 204 5.98 8.80 -5.00
N ARG A 205 4.86 8.24 -5.46
CA ARG A 205 4.45 6.87 -5.12
C ARG A 205 5.30 5.81 -5.83
N LEU A 206 5.55 5.99 -7.12
CA LEU A 206 6.30 5.00 -7.91
C LEU A 206 7.76 4.87 -7.47
N ARG A 207 8.36 5.97 -7.02
CA ARG A 207 9.75 6.03 -6.56
C ARG A 207 9.90 5.85 -5.05
N ASP A 208 8.78 5.67 -4.34
CA ASP A 208 8.73 5.64 -2.86
C ASP A 208 9.50 6.82 -2.24
N LEU A 209 9.25 8.05 -2.73
CA LEU A 209 9.94 9.25 -2.26
C LEU A 209 9.53 9.56 -0.82
N GLY A 210 10.51 9.57 0.08
CA GLY A 210 10.37 10.02 1.46
C GLY A 210 11.38 11.10 1.78
N GLY A 211 11.03 11.99 2.73
CA GLY A 211 11.86 13.13 3.10
C GLY A 211 11.19 14.48 2.79
N PHE A 212 12.01 15.52 2.64
CA PHE A 212 11.60 16.87 2.26
C PHE A 212 11.65 17.09 0.75
#